data_AF-A0A3N5XYA9-F1
#
_entry.id   AF-A0A3N5XYA9-F1
#
_cell.length_a   1.000
_cell.length_b   1.000
_cell.length_c   1.000
_cell.angle_alpha   90.00
_cell.angle_beta   90.00
_cell.angle_gamma   90.00
#
_symmetry.space_group_name_H-M   'P 1'
#
loop_
_entity.id
_entity.type
_entity.pdbx_description
1 polymer ?
#
loop_
_entity_poly.entity_id
_entity_poly.type
_entity_poly.pdbx_seq_one_letter_code
_entity_poly.pdbx_strand_id
1 'polypeptide(L)'
;MPKYKIAWLPGDGIGIEALEAARIVLERLALDAEYIHGDIGWQFWCQEGDAFPARTIDLLKHVDAAMFGAITSKPVKATEAELAPA
;
A
#
# COMPACT_ATOMS: atom_id res chain seq x y z
N MET A 1 -3.56 -5.90 23.42
CA MET A 1 -3.88 -5.58 22.02
C MET A 1 -3.37 -4.17 21.77
N PRO A 2 -2.73 -3.90 20.62
CA PRO A 2 -2.26 -2.57 20.30
C PRO A 2 -3.42 -1.57 20.27
N LYS A 3 -3.17 -0.32 20.67
CA LYS A 3 -4.20 0.72 20.74
C LYS A 3 -4.74 1.11 19.36
N TYR A 4 -3.87 1.11 18.35
CA TYR A 4 -4.24 1.49 16.98
C TYR A 4 -3.93 0.38 15.97
N LYS A 5 -4.70 0.34 14.90
CA LYS A 5 -4.42 -0.43 13.69
C LYS A 5 -4.16 0.53 12.54
N ILE A 6 -3.00 0.42 11.91
CA ILE A 6 -2.59 1.27 10.80
C ILE A 6 -2.36 0.38 9.58
N ALA A 7 -3.10 0.61 8.50
CA ALA A 7 -2.81 -0.04 7.23
C ALA A 7 -1.48 0.50 6.68
N TRP A 8 -0.58 -0.41 6.34
CA TRP A 8 0.70 -0.15 5.71
C TRP A 8 0.58 -0.44 4.21
N LEU A 9 0.58 0.62 3.39
CA LEU A 9 0.35 0.56 1.96
C LEU A 9 1.58 1.14 1.22
N PRO A 10 2.65 0.35 0.97
CA PRO A 10 3.96 0.85 0.55
C PRO A 10 3.94 1.48 -0.85
N GLY A 11 3.04 1.03 -1.73
CA GLY A 11 2.96 1.50 -3.10
C GLY A 11 4.16 1.04 -3.94
N ASP A 12 4.64 1.93 -4.79
CA ASP A 12 5.67 1.66 -5.79
C ASP A 12 6.82 2.67 -5.71
N GLY A 13 7.97 2.28 -6.27
CA GLY A 13 9.15 3.14 -6.35
C GLY A 13 9.46 3.76 -4.99
N ILE A 14 9.66 5.09 -4.96
CA ILE A 14 10.04 5.84 -3.76
C ILE A 14 9.06 5.70 -2.58
N GLY A 15 7.83 5.25 -2.84
CA GLY A 15 6.85 4.97 -1.78
C GLY A 15 7.35 3.90 -0.81
N ILE A 16 8.04 2.89 -1.31
CA ILE A 16 8.54 1.76 -0.51
C ILE A 16 9.60 2.27 0.47
N GLU A 17 10.65 2.93 -0.02
CA GLU A 17 11.73 3.43 0.85
C GLU A 17 11.25 4.53 1.80
N ALA A 18 10.34 5.39 1.36
CA ALA A 18 9.77 6.44 2.20
C ALA A 18 8.96 5.86 3.37
N LEU A 19 8.15 4.83 3.11
CA LEU A 19 7.35 4.20 4.17
C LEU A 19 8.24 3.38 5.10
N GLU A 20 9.24 2.65 4.59
CA GLU A 20 10.25 1.98 5.41
C GLU A 20 10.94 2.96 6.38
N ALA A 21 11.35 4.13 5.90
CA ALA A 21 11.92 5.17 6.75
C ALA A 21 10.93 5.68 7.81
N ALA A 22 9.65 5.84 7.44
CA ALA A 22 8.60 6.22 8.40
C ALA A 22 8.42 5.16 9.49
N ARG A 23 8.49 3.85 9.17
CA ARG A 23 8.43 2.77 10.18
C ARG A 23 9.52 2.89 11.21
N ILE A 24 10.75 3.14 10.78
CA ILE A 24 11.91 3.24 11.68
C ILE A 24 11.66 4.34 12.72
N VAL A 25 11.12 5.48 12.28
CA VAL A 25 10.77 6.58 13.19
C VAL A 25 9.63 6.18 14.13
N LEU A 26 8.56 5.59 13.62
CA LEU A 26 7.39 5.19 14.42
C LEU A 26 7.71 4.09 15.45
N GLU A 27 8.54 3.12 15.06
CA GLU A 27 9.09 2.09 15.97
C GLU A 27 9.92 2.73 17.07
N ARG A 28 10.74 3.74 16.72
CA ARG A 28 11.58 4.44 17.70
C ARG A 28 10.79 5.31 18.67
N LEU A 29 9.66 5.84 18.23
CA LEU A 29 8.68 6.53 19.08
C LEU A 29 7.87 5.57 19.95
N ALA A 30 7.99 4.25 19.72
CA ALA A 30 7.23 3.21 20.40
C ALA A 30 5.72 3.46 20.34
N LEU A 31 5.23 3.88 19.17
CA LEU A 31 3.79 4.06 18.97
C LEU A 31 3.08 2.71 19.19
N ASP A 32 2.06 2.71 20.06
CA ASP A 32 1.25 1.53 20.37
C ASP A 32 0.26 1.22 19.22
N ALA A 33 0.81 0.74 18.11
CA ALA A 33 0.08 0.45 16.88
C ALA A 33 0.53 -0.86 16.23
N GLU A 34 -0.41 -1.56 15.63
CA GLU A 34 -0.18 -2.66 14.69
C GLU A 34 -0.13 -2.10 13.26
N TYR A 35 0.87 -2.52 12.49
CA TYR A 35 1.00 -2.17 11.07
C TYR A 35 0.60 -3.36 10.21
N ILE A 36 -0.54 -3.24 9.53
CA ILE A 36 -1.13 -4.33 8.75
C ILE A 36 -0.84 -4.07 7.27
N HIS A 37 -0.11 -4.97 6.63
CA HIS A 37 0.20 -4.83 5.20
C HIS A 37 -1.08 -4.86 4.36
N GLY A 38 -1.17 -3.95 3.39
CA GLY A 38 -2.21 -3.95 2.38
C GLY A 38 -1.63 -3.80 0.98
N ASP A 39 -2.22 -4.56 0.07
CA ASP A 39 -1.78 -4.67 -1.32
C ASP A 39 -2.18 -3.43 -2.10
N ILE A 40 -1.22 -2.75 -2.72
CA ILE A 40 -1.48 -1.57 -3.53
C ILE A 40 -0.34 -1.34 -4.52
N GLY A 41 -0.65 -0.76 -5.68
CA GLY A 41 0.34 -0.30 -6.63
C GLY A 41 0.42 -1.11 -7.92
N TRP A 42 1.47 -0.84 -8.68
CA TRP A 42 1.66 -1.25 -10.06
C TRP A 42 1.73 -2.76 -10.25
N GLN A 43 2.34 -3.47 -9.30
CA GLN A 43 2.41 -4.92 -9.36
C GLN A 43 1.00 -5.53 -9.44
N PHE A 44 0.05 -5.02 -8.65
CA PHE A 44 -1.33 -5.52 -8.62
C PHE A 44 -2.11 -5.09 -9.86
N TRP A 45 -1.82 -3.91 -10.43
CA TRP A 45 -2.28 -3.59 -11.77
C TRP A 45 -1.81 -4.64 -12.79
N CYS A 46 -0.51 -4.90 -12.88
CA CYS A 46 0.04 -5.81 -13.89
C CYS A 46 -0.47 -7.24 -13.72
N GLN A 47 -0.68 -7.70 -12.49
CA GLN A 47 -1.05 -9.09 -12.20
C GLN A 47 -2.57 -9.33 -12.16
N GLU A 48 -3.33 -8.35 -11.69
CA GLU A 48 -4.75 -8.53 -11.33
C GLU A 48 -5.69 -7.55 -12.04
N GLY A 49 -5.16 -6.55 -12.77
CA GLY A 49 -5.96 -5.50 -13.39
C GLY A 49 -6.54 -4.49 -12.40
N ASP A 50 -6.09 -4.52 -11.15
CA ASP A 50 -6.56 -3.64 -10.10
C ASP A 50 -5.37 -3.15 -9.24
N ALA A 51 -4.99 -1.89 -9.40
CA ALA A 51 -3.94 -1.27 -8.60
C ALA A 51 -4.35 -1.05 -7.14
N PHE A 52 -5.66 -1.14 -6.84
CA PHE A 52 -6.21 -0.98 -5.50
C PHE A 52 -7.23 -2.09 -5.19
N PRO A 53 -6.75 -3.33 -4.99
CA PRO A 53 -7.60 -4.51 -4.87
C PRO A 53 -8.67 -4.40 -3.79
N ALA A 54 -9.81 -5.07 -4.02
CA ALA A 54 -10.93 -5.13 -3.08
C ALA A 54 -10.52 -5.56 -1.65
N ARG A 55 -9.54 -6.47 -1.52
CA ARG A 55 -9.01 -6.90 -0.22
C ARG A 55 -8.37 -5.76 0.58
N THR A 56 -7.78 -4.78 -0.09
CA THR A 56 -7.18 -3.60 0.54
C THR A 56 -8.27 -2.60 0.94
N ILE A 57 -9.31 -2.45 0.11
CA ILE A 57 -10.52 -1.70 0.49
C ILE A 57 -11.15 -2.30 1.75
N ASP A 58 -11.24 -3.63 1.83
CA ASP A 58 -11.78 -4.31 3.00
C ASP A 58 -10.88 -4.16 4.23
N LEU A 59 -9.55 -4.21 4.08
CA LEU A 59 -8.61 -3.86 5.15
C LEU A 59 -8.88 -2.45 5.69
N LEU A 60 -9.03 -1.46 4.80
CA LEU A 60 -9.22 -0.06 5.18
C LEU A 60 -10.49 0.20 5.99
N LYS A 61 -11.50 -0.66 5.91
CA LYS A 61 -12.72 -0.58 6.74
C LYS A 61 -12.49 -0.99 8.21
N HIS A 62 -11.35 -1.63 8.52
CA HIS A 62 -11.08 -2.25 9.82
C HIS A 62 -9.85 -1.67 10.55
N VAL A 63 -9.34 -0.53 10.07
CA VAL A 63 -8.17 0.17 10.63
C VAL A 63 -8.52 1.61 11.02
N ASP A 64 -7.72 2.20 11.89
CA ASP A 64 -7.90 3.58 12.36
C ASP A 64 -7.29 4.60 11.39
N ALA A 65 -6.24 4.21 10.67
CA ALA A 65 -5.53 5.05 9.72
C ALA A 65 -4.85 4.22 8.62
N ALA A 66 -4.45 4.89 7.54
CA ALA A 66 -3.64 4.31 6.47
C ALA A 66 -2.38 5.14 6.23
N MET A 67 -1.24 4.47 6.22
CA MET A 67 0.02 5.03 5.74
C MET A 67 0.20 4.61 4.28
N PHE A 68 0.03 5.57 3.37
CA PHE A 68 -0.03 5.35 1.93
C PHE A 68 1.18 5.96 1.22
N GLY A 69 1.97 5.10 0.58
CA GLY A 69 3.12 5.46 -0.24
C GLY A 69 2.74 5.87 -1.64
N ALA A 70 3.70 6.50 -2.34
CA ALA A 70 3.53 6.84 -3.75
C ALA A 70 3.24 5.59 -4.58
N ILE A 71 2.37 5.71 -5.59
CA ILE A 71 2.08 4.64 -6.55
C ILE A 71 2.43 5.09 -7.96
N THR A 72 2.73 4.12 -8.82
CA THR A 72 3.00 4.37 -10.23
C THR A 72 1.70 4.70 -10.96
N SER A 73 1.73 5.75 -11.76
CA SER A 73 0.66 6.11 -12.69
C SER A 73 1.25 6.33 -14.07
N LYS A 74 0.69 5.66 -15.08
CA LYS A 74 1.12 5.77 -16.48
C LYS A 74 -0.07 6.14 -17.39
N PRO A 75 0.16 6.69 -18.59
CA PRO A 75 -0.90 6.90 -19.57
C PRO A 75 -1.59 5.58 -19.93
N VAL A 76 -2.91 5.64 -20.20
CA VAL A 76 -3.79 4.47 -20.43
C VAL A 76 -3.16 3.41 -21.34
N LYS A 77 -2.63 3.80 -22.51
CA LYS A 77 -2.03 2.84 -23.46
C LYS A 77 -0.83 2.08 -22.88
N ALA A 78 -0.01 2.73 -22.08
CA ALA A 78 1.14 2.09 -21.44
C ALA A 78 0.67 1.18 -20.30
N THR A 79 -0.37 1.60 -19.58
CA THR A 79 -1.00 0.83 -18.50
C THR A 79 -1.62 -0.47 -19.02
N GLU A 80 -2.41 -0.42 -20.08
CA GLU A 80 -3.01 -1.59 -20.72
C GLU A 80 -1.97 -2.57 -21.29
N ALA A 81 -0.85 -2.06 -21.83
CA ALA A 81 0.20 -2.90 -22.40
C ALA A 81 0.99 -3.72 -21.36
N GLU A 82 0.95 -3.33 -20.09
CA GLU A 82 1.65 -4.00 -18.99
C GLU A 82 0.73 -4.91 -18.16
N LEU A 83 -0.57 -4.96 -18.49
CA LEU A 83 -1.54 -5.87 -17.87
C LEU A 83 -1.31 -7.30 -18.37
N ALA A 84 -1.27 -8.27 -17.45
CA ALA A 84 -1.16 -9.68 -17.78
C ALA A 84 -2.34 -10.15 -18.66
N PRO A 85 -2.10 -11.05 -19.63
CA PRO A 85 -3.17 -11.67 -20.40
C PRO A 85 -4.14 -12.43 -19.48
N ALA A 86 -5.43 -12.39 -19.83
CA ALA A 86 -6.47 -13.16 -19.17
C ALA A 86 -6.34 -14.68 -19.42
#